data_AF-A0A0F8WAT3-F1
#
_entry.id   AF-A0A0F8WAT3-F1
#
_cell.length_a   1.000
_cell.length_b   1.000
_cell.length_c   1.000
_cell.angle_alpha   90.00
_cell.angle_beta   90.00
_cell.angle_gamma   90.00
#
_symmetry.space_group_name_H-M   'P 1'
#
loop_
_entity.id
_entity.type
_entity.pdbx_description
1 polymer ?
#
loop_
_entity_poly.entity_id
_entity_poly.type
_entity_poly.pdbx_seq_one_letter_code
_entity_poly.pdbx_strand_id
1 'polypeptide(L)'
;MNVNKIGENIYEIPSKTLMTRIQGNIEKFQMRVPVRIYANNYILEKIKQDRTLDQISNVACLPGIQKYAIALSDAHQGYGFCIGGVAGTDAETGMISPGGVGYDINCGVRLLRTNLFLNDIRSLLPNLIESIFKNIPSGLGSKGKLNISYSDLDKVLNEGVNWALDNGYAIDEDVKNLEENGCLKNADANLVSQKAKQRAIKQLGSLGSGNHFLEIQKVDQIYDERIAKKLGIVKKNQITVMVHTGSRALGHQVCTDSLRNIEQAMKKYKIRVPDRELACVPANTPEAQNYLQQMACAANFGFTNRQLITHWLRESFQNAFNRDFDSFDMHLIYGVCHNILKIEEHEVNGKKMKLNVHRKGATRAFPPGHSVLPQNYKNIGQPVLIPGTMGSASYLCVGRPKAMELSFGSTAHGSGRIMSRSKATKRYWG
;
A
#
# COMPACT_ATOMS: atom_id res chain seq x y z
N MET A 1 -14.99 -14.25 -20.49
CA MET A 1 -15.34 -14.68 -19.12
C MET A 1 -16.72 -14.11 -18.78
N ASN A 2 -17.65 -14.89 -18.22
CA ASN A 2 -18.99 -14.36 -17.91
C ASN A 2 -18.90 -13.46 -16.66
N VAL A 3 -19.26 -12.18 -16.79
CA VAL A 3 -19.20 -11.18 -15.70
C VAL A 3 -20.61 -10.65 -15.49
N ASN A 4 -21.22 -10.99 -14.37
CA ASN A 4 -22.62 -10.69 -14.07
C ASN A 4 -22.73 -9.43 -13.21
N LYS A 5 -23.63 -8.51 -13.55
CA LYS A 5 -23.96 -7.39 -12.67
C LYS A 5 -24.88 -7.87 -11.57
N ILE A 6 -24.53 -7.61 -10.31
CA ILE A 6 -25.28 -8.09 -9.13
C ILE A 6 -25.62 -6.96 -8.15
N GLY A 7 -25.19 -5.74 -8.45
CA GLY A 7 -25.51 -4.54 -7.66
C GLY A 7 -25.03 -3.28 -8.36
N GLU A 8 -25.26 -2.13 -7.72
CA GLU A 8 -24.76 -0.85 -8.21
C GLU A 8 -23.22 -0.84 -8.14
N ASN A 9 -22.58 -0.73 -9.31
CA ASN A 9 -21.12 -0.81 -9.46
C ASN A 9 -20.49 -2.10 -8.90
N ILE A 10 -21.27 -3.18 -8.80
CA ILE A 10 -20.82 -4.48 -8.30
C ILE A 10 -21.09 -5.56 -9.35
N TYR A 11 -20.02 -6.24 -9.74
CA TYR A 11 -20.04 -7.36 -10.66
C TYR A 11 -19.45 -8.62 -10.02
N GLU A 12 -19.82 -9.78 -10.54
CA GLU A 12 -19.37 -11.07 -10.07
C GLU A 12 -18.97 -11.99 -11.22
N ILE A 13 -17.91 -12.77 -10.99
CA ILE A 13 -17.59 -13.95 -11.79
C ILE A 13 -17.93 -15.15 -10.92
N PRO A 14 -18.96 -15.94 -11.26
CA PRO A 14 -19.33 -17.10 -10.47
C PRO A 14 -18.20 -18.12 -10.47
N SER A 15 -18.06 -18.86 -9.37
CA SER A 15 -17.08 -19.94 -9.26
C SER A 15 -17.24 -20.94 -10.38
N LYS A 16 -16.13 -21.30 -11.01
CA LYS A 16 -16.07 -22.27 -12.10
C LYS A 16 -14.73 -22.98 -12.11
N THR A 17 -14.64 -24.05 -12.89
CA THR A 17 -13.37 -24.68 -13.20
C THR A 17 -12.64 -23.86 -14.27
N LEU A 18 -11.42 -23.45 -13.97
CA LEU A 18 -10.47 -22.87 -14.92
C LEU A 18 -9.69 -23.99 -15.60
N MET A 19 -9.47 -23.85 -16.91
CA MET A 19 -8.60 -24.73 -17.68
C MET A 19 -7.40 -23.93 -18.15
N THR A 20 -6.20 -24.35 -17.77
CA THR A 20 -4.96 -23.64 -18.07
C THR A 20 -3.92 -24.62 -18.60
N ARG A 21 -3.04 -24.14 -19.48
CA ARG A 21 -1.99 -24.97 -20.07
C ARG A 21 -0.72 -24.83 -19.27
N ILE A 22 -0.31 -25.89 -18.59
CA ILE A 22 0.92 -25.95 -17.78
C ILE A 22 1.83 -27.01 -18.40
N GLN A 23 3.04 -26.60 -18.80
CA GLN A 23 4.06 -27.50 -19.38
C GLN A 23 3.52 -28.39 -20.52
N GLY A 24 2.67 -27.83 -21.37
CA GLY A 24 2.08 -28.54 -22.51
C GLY A 24 0.76 -29.25 -22.22
N ASN A 25 0.44 -29.54 -20.95
CA ASN A 25 -0.77 -30.25 -20.53
C ASN A 25 -1.89 -29.28 -20.12
N ILE A 26 -3.14 -29.67 -20.34
CA ILE A 26 -4.31 -28.94 -19.82
C ILE A 26 -4.57 -29.40 -18.39
N GLU A 27 -4.44 -28.49 -17.43
CA GLU A 27 -4.77 -28.71 -16.03
C GLU A 27 -6.05 -27.96 -15.64
N LYS A 28 -6.80 -28.54 -14.69
CA LYS A 28 -8.07 -28.00 -14.18
C LYS A 28 -7.87 -27.43 -12.78
N PHE A 29 -8.29 -26.19 -12.56
CA PHE A 29 -8.26 -25.52 -11.26
C PHE A 29 -9.64 -25.05 -10.89
N GLN A 30 -10.16 -25.49 -9.74
CA GLN A 30 -11.48 -25.07 -9.28
C GLN A 30 -11.39 -23.76 -8.50
N MET A 31 -12.16 -22.75 -8.92
CA MET A 31 -12.39 -21.57 -8.09
C MET A 31 -13.16 -21.99 -6.83
N ARG A 32 -12.61 -21.67 -5.67
CA ARG A 32 -13.15 -22.01 -4.34
C ARG A 32 -14.16 -20.98 -3.85
N VAL A 33 -14.05 -19.75 -4.36
CA VAL A 33 -14.94 -18.62 -4.10
C VAL A 33 -15.25 -17.89 -5.41
N PRO A 34 -16.32 -17.08 -5.49
CA PRO A 34 -16.54 -16.22 -6.65
C PRO A 34 -15.58 -15.01 -6.62
N VAL A 35 -15.45 -14.34 -7.77
CA VAL A 35 -14.75 -13.05 -7.85
C VAL A 35 -15.74 -11.93 -7.67
N ARG A 36 -15.40 -10.91 -6.89
CA ARG A 36 -16.16 -9.67 -6.72
C ARG A 36 -15.41 -8.50 -7.36
N ILE A 37 -16.06 -7.76 -8.25
CA ILE A 37 -15.46 -6.63 -8.96
C ILE A 37 -16.26 -5.36 -8.64
N TYR A 38 -15.56 -4.33 -8.16
CA TYR A 38 -16.15 -3.03 -7.86
C TYR A 38 -15.77 -2.05 -8.96
N ALA A 39 -16.69 -1.73 -9.87
CA ALA A 39 -16.42 -0.89 -11.02
C ALA A 39 -17.73 -0.30 -11.57
N ASN A 40 -17.68 0.90 -12.14
CA ASN A 40 -18.73 1.35 -13.06
C ASN A 40 -18.51 0.71 -14.45
N ASN A 41 -19.44 0.93 -15.39
CA ASN A 41 -19.36 0.34 -16.73
C ASN A 41 -18.04 0.70 -17.45
N TYR A 42 -17.62 1.96 -17.39
CA TYR A 42 -16.39 2.43 -18.03
C TYR A 42 -15.14 1.72 -17.48
N ILE A 43 -15.03 1.64 -16.15
CA ILE A 43 -13.91 0.98 -15.46
C ILE A 43 -13.91 -0.52 -15.77
N LEU A 44 -15.07 -1.17 -15.78
CA LEU A 44 -15.17 -2.60 -16.09
C LEU A 44 -14.64 -2.90 -17.50
N GLU A 45 -14.96 -2.06 -18.48
CA GLU A 45 -14.43 -2.21 -19.84
C GLU A 45 -12.91 -2.01 -19.90
N LYS A 46 -12.30 -1.22 -19.02
CA LYS A 46 -10.84 -1.13 -18.90
C LYS A 46 -10.24 -2.37 -18.25
N ILE A 47 -10.86 -2.88 -17.18
CA ILE A 47 -10.43 -4.12 -16.51
C ILE A 47 -10.44 -5.33 -17.46
N LYS A 48 -11.36 -5.36 -18.43
CA LYS A 48 -11.45 -6.41 -19.45
C LYS A 48 -10.34 -6.37 -20.52
N GLN A 49 -9.56 -5.28 -20.61
CA GLN A 49 -8.58 -5.07 -21.69
C GLN A 49 -7.22 -5.73 -21.43
N ASP A 50 -7.00 -6.29 -20.25
CA ASP A 50 -5.77 -6.98 -19.87
C ASP A 50 -6.06 -8.27 -19.08
N ARG A 51 -5.03 -8.88 -18.48
CA ARG A 51 -5.16 -10.13 -17.74
C ARG A 51 -5.78 -9.99 -16.34
N THR A 52 -6.35 -8.85 -15.97
CA THR A 52 -6.87 -8.60 -14.59
C THR A 52 -7.91 -9.63 -14.18
N LEU A 53 -8.89 -9.91 -15.04
CA LEU A 53 -9.96 -10.88 -14.74
C LEU A 53 -9.42 -12.30 -14.60
N ASP A 54 -8.41 -12.66 -15.40
CA ASP A 54 -7.75 -13.96 -15.30
C ASP A 54 -6.97 -14.07 -13.99
N GLN A 55 -6.19 -13.04 -13.65
CA GLN A 55 -5.40 -13.00 -12.42
C GLN A 55 -6.26 -13.11 -11.16
N ILE A 56 -7.35 -12.34 -11.06
CA ILE A 56 -8.21 -12.42 -9.87
C ILE A 56 -9.01 -13.74 -9.84
N SER A 57 -9.35 -14.33 -10.99
CA SER A 57 -9.94 -15.67 -11.04
C SER A 57 -8.95 -16.75 -10.59
N ASN A 58 -7.67 -16.60 -10.94
CA ASN A 58 -6.60 -17.48 -10.46
C ASN A 58 -6.45 -17.40 -8.93
N VAL A 59 -6.52 -16.19 -8.36
CA VAL A 59 -6.54 -15.98 -6.90
C VAL A 59 -7.70 -16.70 -6.24
N ALA A 60 -8.88 -16.73 -6.88
CA ALA A 60 -10.06 -17.44 -6.37
C ALA A 60 -9.87 -18.97 -6.25
N CYS A 61 -8.81 -19.54 -6.82
CA CYS A 61 -8.47 -20.97 -6.69
C CYS A 61 -7.61 -21.28 -5.44
N LEU A 62 -7.07 -20.27 -4.76
CA LEU A 62 -6.13 -20.46 -3.65
C LEU A 62 -6.76 -21.22 -2.47
N PRO A 63 -6.15 -22.32 -1.99
CA PRO A 63 -6.60 -23.00 -0.78
C PRO A 63 -6.71 -22.05 0.42
N GLY A 64 -7.81 -22.19 1.16
CA GLY A 64 -8.12 -21.38 2.33
C GLY A 64 -8.66 -19.97 2.04
N ILE A 65 -8.82 -19.55 0.78
CA ILE A 65 -9.47 -18.26 0.45
C ILE A 65 -10.92 -18.22 0.94
N GLN A 66 -11.33 -17.08 1.50
CA GLN A 66 -12.64 -16.87 2.10
C GLN A 66 -13.47 -15.83 1.34
N LYS A 67 -14.80 -15.98 1.39
CA LYS A 67 -15.85 -15.15 0.75
C LYS A 67 -15.66 -14.92 -0.75
N TYR A 68 -14.69 -14.10 -1.14
CA TYR A 68 -14.47 -13.61 -2.50
C TYR A 68 -12.98 -13.35 -2.77
N ALA A 69 -12.56 -13.50 -4.02
CA ALA A 69 -11.39 -12.78 -4.54
C ALA A 69 -11.86 -11.43 -5.09
N ILE A 70 -11.23 -10.32 -4.69
CA ILE A 70 -11.77 -8.98 -4.94
C ILE A 70 -10.87 -8.20 -5.91
N ALA A 71 -11.48 -7.59 -6.93
CA ALA A 71 -10.87 -6.56 -7.77
C ALA A 71 -11.57 -5.21 -7.52
N LEU A 72 -10.81 -4.21 -7.07
CA LEU A 72 -11.27 -2.85 -6.81
C LEU A 72 -11.32 -2.01 -8.09
N SER A 73 -11.81 -0.77 -7.98
CA SER A 73 -12.09 0.10 -9.12
C SER A 73 -10.85 0.59 -9.88
N ASP A 74 -9.68 0.41 -9.31
CA ASP A 74 -8.37 0.73 -9.91
C ASP A 74 -7.62 -0.52 -10.37
N ALA A 75 -8.32 -1.66 -10.44
CA ALA A 75 -7.70 -2.93 -10.75
C ALA A 75 -7.12 -2.97 -12.17
N HIS A 76 -5.91 -3.50 -12.29
CA HIS A 76 -5.21 -3.68 -13.56
C HIS A 76 -4.14 -4.78 -13.43
N GLN A 77 -3.64 -5.27 -14.56
CA GLN A 77 -2.73 -6.40 -14.60
C GLN A 77 -1.49 -6.18 -13.71
N GLY A 78 -1.21 -7.18 -12.87
CA GLY A 78 -0.06 -7.24 -11.97
C GLY A 78 0.82 -8.46 -12.23
N TYR A 79 1.45 -8.96 -11.17
CA TYR A 79 2.25 -10.19 -11.14
C TYR A 79 1.57 -11.21 -10.24
N GLY A 80 1.02 -12.28 -10.81
CA GLY A 80 0.18 -13.27 -10.12
C GLY A 80 -1.18 -12.69 -9.72
N PHE A 81 -1.21 -11.85 -8.68
CA PHE A 81 -2.36 -11.00 -8.36
C PHE A 81 -2.37 -9.75 -9.24
N CYS A 82 -3.57 -9.31 -9.63
CA CYS A 82 -3.77 -7.97 -10.16
C CYS A 82 -3.44 -6.90 -9.10
N ILE A 83 -3.04 -5.72 -9.56
CA ILE A 83 -3.03 -4.52 -8.71
C ILE A 83 -4.50 -4.11 -8.54
N GLY A 84 -4.89 -3.52 -7.40
CA GLY A 84 -6.29 -3.36 -7.00
C GLY A 84 -6.91 -4.64 -6.43
N GLY A 85 -6.08 -5.66 -6.16
CA GLY A 85 -6.52 -6.97 -5.70
C GLY A 85 -6.57 -7.09 -4.17
N VAL A 86 -7.62 -7.72 -3.64
CA VAL A 86 -7.74 -8.10 -2.22
C VAL A 86 -8.16 -9.56 -2.10
N ALA A 87 -7.52 -10.31 -1.21
CA ALA A 87 -7.93 -11.66 -0.85
C ALA A 87 -7.66 -11.94 0.63
N GLY A 88 -8.65 -12.48 1.35
CA GLY A 88 -8.48 -13.03 2.68
C GLY A 88 -8.34 -14.56 2.60
N THR A 89 -7.21 -15.10 3.07
CA THR A 89 -7.04 -16.54 3.26
C THR A 89 -7.05 -16.87 4.75
N ASP A 90 -7.42 -18.08 5.13
CA ASP A 90 -7.37 -18.55 6.52
C ASP A 90 -6.00 -18.25 7.16
N ALA A 91 -5.99 -17.74 8.40
CA ALA A 91 -4.75 -17.27 9.03
C ALA A 91 -3.72 -18.39 9.28
N GLU A 92 -4.17 -19.62 9.54
CA GLU A 92 -3.31 -20.72 9.98
C GLU A 92 -2.91 -21.65 8.83
N THR A 93 -3.86 -21.95 7.95
CA THR A 93 -3.70 -22.96 6.89
C THR A 93 -3.83 -22.38 5.48
N GLY A 94 -4.30 -21.14 5.36
CA GLY A 94 -4.48 -20.45 4.09
C GLY A 94 -3.17 -20.12 3.39
N MET A 95 -3.25 -19.90 2.08
CA MET A 95 -2.07 -19.57 1.27
C MET A 95 -1.57 -18.15 1.51
N ILE A 96 -0.26 -18.01 1.62
CA ILE A 96 0.51 -16.76 1.61
C ILE A 96 1.21 -16.64 0.25
N SER A 97 1.06 -15.49 -0.40
CA SER A 97 1.71 -15.21 -1.68
C SER A 97 2.38 -13.83 -1.69
N PRO A 98 3.71 -13.76 -1.92
CA PRO A 98 4.38 -12.48 -2.12
C PRO A 98 3.83 -11.71 -3.33
N GLY A 99 3.38 -12.44 -4.35
CA GLY A 99 2.70 -11.86 -5.52
C GLY A 99 1.41 -11.13 -5.15
N GLY A 100 0.75 -11.52 -4.05
CA GLY A 100 -0.45 -10.85 -3.50
C GLY A 100 -0.18 -9.64 -2.61
N VAL A 101 1.09 -9.36 -2.29
CA VAL A 101 1.54 -8.12 -1.64
C VAL A 101 2.15 -7.16 -2.66
N GLY A 102 2.97 -7.69 -3.57
CA GLY A 102 3.69 -6.93 -4.58
C GLY A 102 5.17 -6.69 -4.23
N TYR A 103 5.92 -6.18 -5.21
CA TYR A 103 7.36 -5.96 -5.08
C TYR A 103 7.70 -4.80 -4.16
N ASP A 104 7.01 -3.67 -4.28
CA ASP A 104 7.21 -2.54 -3.38
C ASP A 104 6.36 -2.70 -2.12
N ILE A 105 6.84 -3.56 -1.22
CA ILE A 105 6.21 -3.85 0.07
C ILE A 105 6.06 -2.55 0.85
N ASN A 106 4.88 -2.31 1.41
CA ASN A 106 4.52 -1.06 2.07
C ASN A 106 4.77 0.18 1.20
N CYS A 107 4.60 0.10 -0.12
CA CYS A 107 4.24 1.29 -0.89
C CYS A 107 2.98 1.88 -0.26
N GLY A 108 2.97 3.19 -0.05
CA GLY A 108 1.95 3.82 0.76
C GLY A 108 2.04 5.34 0.72
N VAL A 109 1.12 5.97 1.42
CA VAL A 109 0.87 7.40 1.33
C VAL A 109 0.82 8.00 2.73
N ARG A 110 1.32 9.22 2.88
CA ARG A 110 1.09 10.09 4.03
C ARG A 110 0.45 11.38 3.56
N LEU A 111 -0.44 11.93 4.37
CA LEU A 111 -1.02 13.25 4.15
C LEU A 111 -0.78 14.12 5.38
N LEU A 112 -0.12 15.25 5.17
CA LEU A 112 0.04 16.30 6.15
C LEU A 112 -0.93 17.43 5.86
N ARG A 113 -1.48 18.02 6.91
CA ARG A 113 -2.23 19.28 6.85
C ARG A 113 -1.36 20.41 7.36
N THR A 114 -1.64 21.65 6.95
CA THR A 114 -1.01 22.86 7.48
C THR A 114 -2.10 23.89 7.83
N ASN A 115 -1.73 24.96 8.53
CA ASN A 115 -2.58 26.15 8.69
C ASN A 115 -2.44 27.15 7.52
N LEU A 116 -1.69 26.81 6.46
CA LEU A 116 -1.49 27.66 5.30
C LEU A 116 -2.64 27.53 4.30
N PHE A 117 -2.89 28.60 3.56
CA PHE A 117 -3.79 28.67 2.43
C PHE A 117 -3.04 29.03 1.15
N LEU A 118 -3.69 28.84 0.00
CA LEU A 118 -3.08 29.11 -1.31
C LEU A 118 -2.39 30.48 -1.40
N ASN A 119 -2.97 31.52 -0.80
CA ASN A 119 -2.40 32.86 -0.84
C ASN A 119 -1.12 32.99 0.00
N ASP A 120 -0.95 32.18 1.04
CA ASP A 120 0.21 32.23 1.95
C ASP A 120 1.46 31.60 1.32
N ILE A 121 1.27 30.67 0.36
CA ILE A 121 2.37 29.89 -0.23
C ILE A 121 2.73 30.30 -1.65
N ARG A 122 1.83 30.99 -2.38
CA ARG A 122 1.94 31.17 -3.84
C ARG A 122 3.25 31.78 -4.30
N SER A 123 3.71 32.84 -3.63
CA SER A 123 4.98 33.52 -3.93
C SER A 123 6.21 32.74 -3.48
N LEU A 124 6.05 31.81 -2.54
CA LEU A 124 7.13 31.02 -1.94
C LEU A 124 7.30 29.64 -2.61
N LEU A 125 6.36 29.23 -3.46
CA LEU A 125 6.40 27.94 -4.14
C LEU A 125 7.74 27.65 -4.86
N PRO A 126 8.34 28.57 -5.64
CA PRO A 126 9.62 28.30 -6.28
C PRO A 126 10.72 27.92 -5.27
N ASN A 127 10.89 28.73 -4.22
CA ASN A 127 11.90 28.51 -3.19
C ASN A 127 11.62 27.25 -2.36
N LEU A 128 10.35 26.98 -2.06
CA LEU A 128 9.95 25.80 -1.33
C LEU A 128 10.21 24.52 -2.13
N ILE A 129 9.88 24.53 -3.42
CA ILE A 129 10.14 23.39 -4.30
C ILE A 129 11.64 23.13 -4.42
N GLU A 130 12.46 24.18 -4.59
CA GLU A 130 13.92 24.05 -4.58
C GLU A 130 14.44 23.45 -3.26
N SER A 131 13.96 23.97 -2.12
CA SER A 131 14.29 23.48 -0.78
C SER A 131 13.89 22.00 -0.60
N ILE A 132 12.72 21.59 -1.09
CA ILE A 132 12.26 20.19 -1.08
C ILE A 132 13.16 19.32 -1.95
N PHE A 133 13.46 19.72 -3.19
CA PHE A 133 14.32 18.94 -4.09
C PHE A 133 15.73 18.75 -3.55
N LYS A 134 16.30 19.78 -2.92
CA LYS A 134 17.59 19.69 -2.24
C LYS A 134 17.53 18.76 -1.04
N ASN A 135 16.44 18.79 -0.29
CA ASN A 135 16.34 18.07 0.97
C ASN A 135 15.88 16.62 0.85
N ILE A 136 15.12 16.29 -0.18
CA ILE A 136 14.46 14.98 -0.34
C ILE A 136 14.92 14.35 -1.66
N PRO A 137 15.91 13.43 -1.60
CA PRO A 137 16.45 12.78 -2.79
C PRO A 137 15.36 12.01 -3.56
N SER A 138 15.28 12.25 -4.86
CA SER A 138 14.36 11.57 -5.78
C SER A 138 15.10 11.07 -7.03
N GLY A 139 14.55 10.08 -7.73
CA GLY A 139 15.17 9.46 -8.92
C GLY A 139 15.71 8.04 -8.70
N LEU A 140 16.05 7.38 -9.82
CA LEU A 140 16.68 6.06 -9.82
C LEU A 140 18.13 6.17 -9.34
N GLY A 141 18.50 5.42 -8.30
CA GLY A 141 19.88 5.40 -7.77
C GLY A 141 20.21 6.53 -6.82
N SER A 142 19.29 7.47 -6.60
CA SER A 142 19.45 8.56 -5.63
C SER A 142 19.64 8.02 -4.22
N LYS A 143 20.54 8.67 -3.47
CA LYS A 143 20.93 8.24 -2.13
C LYS A 143 20.29 9.16 -1.09
N GLY A 144 19.82 8.58 0.01
CA GLY A 144 19.36 9.31 1.18
C GLY A 144 20.47 10.16 1.81
N LYS A 145 20.07 11.14 2.63
CA LYS A 145 21.00 12.02 3.33
C LYS A 145 21.75 11.34 4.48
N LEU A 146 21.15 10.29 5.05
CA LEU A 146 21.70 9.63 6.22
C LEU A 146 22.84 8.68 5.85
N ASN A 147 23.88 8.69 6.67
CA ASN A 147 24.93 7.69 6.65
C ASN A 147 24.79 6.80 7.89
N ILE A 148 24.07 5.69 7.74
CA ILE A 148 23.80 4.74 8.83
C ILE A 148 24.66 3.48 8.71
N SER A 149 24.93 2.83 9.84
CA SER A 149 25.58 1.52 9.85
C SER A 149 24.60 0.40 9.49
N TYR A 150 25.10 -0.82 9.23
CA TYR A 150 24.22 -1.99 9.09
C TYR A 150 23.49 -2.34 10.39
N SER A 151 24.08 -2.04 11.56
CA SER A 151 23.44 -2.23 12.85
C SER A 151 22.24 -1.28 13.00
N ASP A 152 22.39 -0.02 12.60
CA ASP A 152 21.29 0.95 12.59
C ASP A 152 20.21 0.57 11.58
N LEU A 153 20.61 0.06 10.40
CA LEU A 153 19.64 -0.46 9.44
C LEU A 153 18.84 -1.61 10.05
N ASP A 154 19.48 -2.53 10.77
CA ASP A 154 18.77 -3.65 11.41
C ASP A 154 17.79 -3.17 12.48
N LYS A 155 18.12 -2.10 13.22
CA LYS A 155 17.16 -1.42 14.11
C LYS A 155 16.00 -0.82 13.32
N VAL A 156 16.25 -0.10 12.21
CA VAL A 156 15.18 0.40 11.33
C VAL A 156 14.24 -0.72 10.86
N LEU A 157 14.81 -1.87 10.49
CA LEU A 157 14.04 -3.03 10.03
C LEU A 157 13.19 -3.65 11.14
N ASN A 158 13.70 -3.70 12.37
CA ASN A 158 12.99 -4.33 13.49
C ASN A 158 11.99 -3.37 14.18
N GLU A 159 12.31 -2.08 14.26
CA GLU A 159 11.63 -1.10 15.10
C GLU A 159 10.75 -0.12 14.30
N GLY A 160 10.96 -0.01 12.99
CA GLY A 160 10.17 0.88 12.13
C GLY A 160 10.31 2.34 12.52
N VAL A 161 9.19 3.04 12.68
CA VAL A 161 9.18 4.49 12.97
C VAL A 161 9.69 4.81 14.38
N ASN A 162 9.68 3.85 15.31
CA ASN A 162 10.24 4.08 16.65
C ASN A 162 11.73 4.42 16.59
N TRP A 163 12.49 3.79 15.69
CA TRP A 163 13.88 4.19 15.45
C TRP A 163 13.99 5.67 15.02
N ALA A 164 13.08 6.15 14.17
CA ALA A 164 13.08 7.55 13.76
C ALA A 164 12.69 8.49 14.91
N LEU A 165 11.79 8.08 15.81
CA LEU A 165 11.45 8.82 17.02
C LEU A 165 12.67 8.96 17.94
N ASP A 166 13.33 7.85 18.24
CA ASP A 166 14.50 7.79 19.15
C ASP A 166 15.70 8.59 18.61
N ASN A 167 15.76 8.81 17.30
CA ASN A 167 16.83 9.56 16.63
C ASN A 167 16.42 11.00 16.24
N GLY A 168 15.29 11.51 16.74
CA GLY A 168 14.89 12.92 16.56
C GLY A 168 14.27 13.25 15.19
N TYR A 169 13.87 12.24 14.42
CA TYR A 169 13.22 12.39 13.11
C TYR A 169 11.69 12.21 13.15
N ALA A 170 11.10 12.03 14.34
CA ALA A 170 9.66 11.95 14.52
C ALA A 170 9.24 12.62 15.82
N ILE A 171 7.94 12.93 15.91
CA ILE A 171 7.26 13.32 17.14
C ILE A 171 6.23 12.25 17.52
N ASP A 172 5.85 12.17 18.79
CA ASP A 172 4.91 11.15 19.30
C ASP A 172 3.57 11.12 18.55
N GLU A 173 3.10 12.28 18.10
CA GLU A 173 1.85 12.37 17.34
C GLU A 173 1.94 11.68 15.97
N ASP A 174 3.10 11.75 15.30
CA ASP A 174 3.28 11.10 14.01
C ASP A 174 3.07 9.59 14.15
N VAL A 175 3.66 8.97 15.18
CA VAL A 175 3.55 7.54 15.44
C VAL A 175 2.09 7.10 15.61
N LYS A 176 1.30 7.88 16.36
CA LYS A 176 -0.12 7.60 16.63
C LYS A 176 -1.02 7.72 15.41
N ASN A 177 -0.60 8.49 14.40
CA ASN A 177 -1.34 8.74 13.17
C ASN A 177 -0.84 7.86 12.00
N LEU A 178 -0.26 6.71 12.30
CA LEU A 178 0.17 5.73 11.30
C LEU A 178 -0.61 4.42 11.44
N GLU A 179 -0.90 3.80 10.31
CA GLU A 179 -1.26 2.40 10.28
C GLU A 179 -0.18 1.56 11.00
N GLU A 180 -0.63 0.70 11.93
CA GLU A 180 0.24 -0.13 12.79
C GLU A 180 1.21 0.69 13.65
N ASN A 181 0.88 1.96 13.92
CA ASN A 181 1.78 2.92 14.57
C ASN A 181 3.17 2.97 13.90
N GLY A 182 3.24 2.70 12.59
CA GLY A 182 4.49 2.72 11.83
C GLY A 182 5.44 1.55 12.09
N CYS A 183 4.99 0.47 12.73
CA CYS A 183 5.80 -0.71 13.01
C CYS A 183 4.99 -2.02 12.95
N LEU A 184 5.27 -2.86 11.97
CA LEU A 184 4.85 -4.26 11.99
C LEU A 184 5.71 -5.05 12.97
N LYS A 185 5.03 -5.73 13.89
CA LYS A 185 5.64 -6.63 14.87
C LYS A 185 6.22 -7.87 14.20
N ASN A 186 7.08 -8.58 14.92
CA ASN A 186 7.74 -9.82 14.49
C ASN A 186 8.60 -9.65 13.23
N ALA A 187 9.14 -8.45 13.01
CA ALA A 187 10.20 -8.25 12.04
C ALA A 187 11.50 -8.91 12.56
N ASP A 188 12.23 -9.59 11.67
CA ASP A 188 13.55 -10.14 11.97
C ASP A 188 14.55 -9.77 10.86
N ALA A 189 15.36 -8.76 11.14
CA ALA A 189 16.39 -8.27 10.25
C ALA A 189 17.45 -9.34 9.87
N ASN A 190 17.62 -10.40 10.65
CA ASN A 190 18.57 -11.48 10.34
C ASN A 190 18.11 -12.32 9.15
N LEU A 191 16.80 -12.38 8.90
CA LEU A 191 16.23 -13.09 7.76
C LEU A 191 16.33 -12.28 6.47
N VAL A 192 16.62 -10.97 6.53
CA VAL A 192 16.75 -10.12 5.35
C VAL A 192 18.12 -10.30 4.70
N SER A 193 18.14 -10.60 3.40
CA SER A 193 19.38 -10.90 2.68
C SER A 193 20.36 -9.72 2.69
N GLN A 194 21.66 -10.02 2.72
CA GLN A 194 22.71 -9.00 2.62
C GLN A 194 22.58 -8.16 1.35
N LYS A 195 22.15 -8.79 0.24
CA LYS A 195 21.85 -8.08 -1.01
C LYS A 195 20.73 -7.04 -0.84
N ALA A 196 19.67 -7.37 -0.11
CA ALA A 196 18.59 -6.42 0.16
C ALA A 196 19.11 -5.25 1.02
N LYS A 197 19.85 -5.53 2.09
CA LYS A 197 20.44 -4.51 2.97
C LYS A 197 21.40 -3.59 2.22
N GLN A 198 22.32 -4.14 1.41
CA GLN A 198 23.26 -3.37 0.58
C GLN A 198 22.57 -2.41 -0.39
N ARG A 199 21.46 -2.85 -1.01
CA ARG A 199 20.68 -2.01 -1.92
C ARG A 199 19.88 -0.92 -1.19
N ALA A 200 19.49 -1.17 0.06
CA ALA A 200 18.60 -0.34 0.84
C ALA A 200 19.31 0.72 1.68
N ILE A 201 20.50 0.42 2.21
CA ILE A 201 21.18 1.26 3.22
C ILE A 201 21.38 2.71 2.75
N LYS A 202 21.67 2.89 1.46
CA LYS A 202 21.83 4.23 0.86
C LYS A 202 20.53 4.86 0.38
N GLN A 203 19.38 4.20 0.50
CA GLN A 203 18.10 4.69 -0.04
C GLN A 203 17.12 5.17 1.04
N LEU A 204 17.45 4.98 2.32
CA LEU A 204 16.60 5.39 3.43
C LEU A 204 16.44 6.93 3.44
N GLY A 205 15.20 7.40 3.45
CA GLY A 205 14.82 8.81 3.32
C GLY A 205 14.70 9.31 1.86
N SER A 206 14.63 8.43 0.86
CA SER A 206 14.47 8.83 -0.54
C SER A 206 13.06 8.55 -1.08
N LEU A 207 12.59 9.40 -2.01
CA LEU A 207 11.31 9.18 -2.71
C LEU A 207 11.42 8.01 -3.69
N GLY A 208 12.46 7.99 -4.51
CA GLY A 208 12.60 7.04 -5.61
C GLY A 208 12.01 7.48 -6.93
N SER A 209 11.46 6.53 -7.67
CA SER A 209 11.00 6.70 -9.05
C SER A 209 9.68 5.96 -9.28
N GLY A 210 9.16 6.02 -10.51
CA GLY A 210 7.91 5.37 -10.86
C GLY A 210 6.72 6.27 -10.56
N ASN A 211 5.78 5.80 -9.74
CA ASN A 211 4.62 6.58 -9.29
C ASN A 211 4.85 7.22 -7.92
N HIS A 212 6.10 7.29 -7.44
CA HIS A 212 6.42 7.93 -6.17
C HIS A 212 6.58 9.43 -6.38
N PHE A 213 5.96 10.22 -5.50
CA PHE A 213 5.97 11.67 -5.58
C PHE A 213 5.80 12.30 -4.20
N LEU A 214 6.12 13.58 -4.15
CA LEU A 214 5.71 14.49 -3.10
C LEU A 214 4.94 15.62 -3.77
N GLU A 215 3.74 15.92 -3.28
CA GLU A 215 2.88 16.93 -3.89
C GLU A 215 2.35 17.90 -2.83
N ILE A 216 2.54 19.20 -3.08
CA ILE A 216 1.88 20.28 -2.34
C ILE A 216 0.51 20.48 -3.00
N GLN A 217 -0.54 20.27 -2.24
CA GLN A 217 -1.92 20.23 -2.71
C GLN A 217 -2.74 21.34 -2.04
N LYS A 218 -3.87 21.69 -2.66
CA LYS A 218 -4.89 22.54 -2.06
C LYS A 218 -6.19 21.77 -1.90
N VAL A 219 -6.89 21.98 -0.79
CA VAL A 219 -8.24 21.47 -0.58
C VAL A 219 -9.20 22.20 -1.54
N ASP A 220 -9.67 21.52 -2.57
CA ASP A 220 -10.56 22.12 -3.57
C ASP A 220 -12.05 22.00 -3.18
N GLN A 221 -12.43 20.83 -2.67
CA GLN A 221 -13.79 20.50 -2.28
C GLN A 221 -13.84 19.76 -0.94
N ILE A 222 -14.89 20.04 -0.17
CA ILE A 222 -15.22 19.36 1.09
C ILE A 222 -16.61 18.75 0.93
N TYR A 223 -16.73 17.45 1.16
CA TYR A 223 -17.99 16.70 1.03
C TYR A 223 -18.68 16.45 2.37
N ASP A 224 -17.91 16.40 3.46
CA ASP A 224 -18.40 16.25 4.83
C ASP A 224 -17.61 17.19 5.75
N GLU A 225 -18.19 18.34 6.06
CA GLU A 225 -17.53 19.38 6.87
C GLU A 225 -17.23 18.92 8.30
N ARG A 226 -18.08 18.07 8.88
CA ARG A 226 -17.92 17.59 10.25
C ARG A 226 -16.72 16.67 10.37
N ILE A 227 -16.54 15.78 9.39
CA ILE A 227 -15.40 14.87 9.34
C ILE A 227 -14.14 15.61 8.91
N ALA A 228 -14.23 16.48 7.90
CA ALA A 228 -13.10 17.29 7.46
C ALA A 228 -12.49 18.08 8.63
N LYS A 229 -13.32 18.75 9.44
CA LYS A 229 -12.86 19.49 10.62
C LYS A 229 -12.13 18.61 11.63
N LYS A 230 -12.60 17.38 11.86
CA LYS A 230 -11.93 16.41 12.74
C LYS A 230 -10.59 15.90 12.18
N LEU A 231 -10.42 15.94 10.87
CA LEU A 231 -9.16 15.61 10.17
C LEU A 231 -8.24 16.84 10.01
N GLY A 232 -8.57 17.97 10.64
CA GLY A 232 -7.78 19.21 10.53
C GLY A 232 -7.96 19.96 9.21
N ILE A 233 -9.00 19.64 8.43
CA ILE A 233 -9.37 20.34 7.20
C ILE A 233 -10.52 21.30 7.49
N VAL A 234 -10.24 22.61 7.43
CA VAL A 234 -11.16 23.64 7.93
C VAL A 234 -11.89 24.41 6.83
N LYS A 235 -11.27 24.62 5.66
CA LYS A 235 -11.91 25.29 4.51
C LYS A 235 -11.17 25.02 3.20
N LYS A 236 -11.79 25.44 2.09
CA LYS A 236 -11.17 25.40 0.75
C LYS A 236 -9.88 26.22 0.71
N ASN A 237 -9.01 25.85 -0.23
CA ASN A 237 -7.67 26.39 -0.46
C ASN A 237 -6.67 26.16 0.68
N GLN A 238 -7.00 25.39 1.72
CA GLN A 238 -6.03 24.95 2.73
C GLN A 238 -4.96 24.09 2.05
N ILE A 239 -3.71 24.26 2.45
CA ILE A 239 -2.59 23.52 1.91
C ILE A 239 -2.41 22.20 2.66
N THR A 240 -2.23 21.14 1.89
CA THR A 240 -1.87 19.81 2.37
C THR A 240 -0.64 19.33 1.63
N VAL A 241 0.11 18.40 2.21
CA VAL A 241 1.26 17.79 1.51
C VAL A 241 1.13 16.28 1.53
N MET A 242 1.15 15.68 0.34
CA MET A 242 1.06 14.24 0.16
C MET A 242 2.43 13.66 -0.16
N VAL A 243 2.80 12.58 0.53
CA VAL A 243 4.04 11.84 0.29
C VAL A 243 3.68 10.42 -0.12
N HIS A 244 4.04 10.01 -1.33
CA HIS A 244 3.84 8.65 -1.85
C HIS A 244 5.19 7.99 -2.13
N THR A 245 5.56 7.02 -1.31
CA THR A 245 6.72 6.15 -1.53
C THR A 245 6.61 4.86 -0.71
N GLY A 246 7.52 3.92 -0.91
CA GLY A 246 7.53 2.60 -0.29
C GLY A 246 8.86 2.22 0.33
N SER A 247 9.12 0.91 0.33
CA SER A 247 10.31 0.30 0.94
C SER A 247 11.53 0.29 0.01
N ARG A 248 11.43 0.98 -1.13
CA ARG A 248 12.53 1.19 -2.07
C ARG A 248 13.08 -0.16 -2.58
N ALA A 249 14.38 -0.26 -2.81
CA ALA A 249 14.98 -1.49 -3.29
C ALA A 249 14.92 -2.64 -2.27
N LEU A 250 14.72 -2.35 -0.98
CA LEU A 250 14.65 -3.36 0.07
C LEU A 250 13.46 -4.30 -0.17
N GLY A 251 12.23 -3.77 -0.21
CA GLY A 251 11.04 -4.60 -0.41
C GLY A 251 11.05 -5.32 -1.73
N HIS A 252 11.56 -4.68 -2.80
CA HIS A 252 11.70 -5.35 -4.08
C HIS A 252 12.63 -6.57 -3.97
N GLN A 253 13.78 -6.43 -3.30
CA GLN A 253 14.70 -7.55 -3.14
C GLN A 253 14.12 -8.63 -2.22
N VAL A 254 13.47 -8.25 -1.12
CA VAL A 254 12.74 -9.19 -0.24
C VAL A 254 11.71 -9.99 -1.05
N CYS A 255 10.85 -9.33 -1.82
CA CYS A 255 9.85 -10.00 -2.64
C CYS A 255 10.50 -10.94 -3.68
N THR A 256 11.59 -10.53 -4.32
CA THR A 256 12.35 -11.38 -5.27
C THR A 256 12.93 -12.63 -4.58
N ASP A 257 13.55 -12.45 -3.41
CA ASP A 257 14.18 -13.54 -2.68
C ASP A 257 13.12 -14.53 -2.16
N SER A 258 12.02 -14.01 -1.60
CA SER A 258 10.92 -14.83 -1.08
C SER A 258 10.16 -15.55 -2.20
N LEU A 259 9.94 -14.94 -3.37
CA LEU A 259 9.35 -15.63 -4.52
C LEU A 259 10.20 -16.83 -4.95
N ARG A 260 11.52 -16.68 -5.01
CA ARG A 260 12.42 -17.79 -5.34
C ARG A 260 12.32 -18.92 -4.32
N ASN A 261 12.34 -18.59 -3.02
CA ASN A 261 12.23 -19.58 -1.95
C ASN A 261 10.87 -20.30 -1.98
N ILE A 262 9.79 -19.55 -2.21
CA ILE A 262 8.43 -20.09 -2.30
C ILE A 262 8.24 -20.95 -3.55
N GLU A 263 8.78 -20.57 -4.72
CA GLU A 263 8.75 -21.42 -5.92
C GLU A 263 9.45 -22.77 -5.68
N GLN A 264 10.53 -22.81 -4.89
CA GLN A 264 11.19 -24.05 -4.49
C GLN A 264 10.33 -24.85 -3.50
N ALA A 265 9.76 -24.20 -2.49
CA ALA A 265 8.88 -24.80 -1.50
C ALA A 265 7.61 -25.39 -2.13
N MET A 266 7.05 -24.76 -3.17
CA MET A 266 5.92 -25.29 -3.92
C MET A 266 6.21 -26.67 -4.51
N LYS A 267 7.44 -26.93 -4.99
CA LYS A 267 7.85 -28.26 -5.45
C LYS A 267 7.87 -29.27 -4.30
N LYS A 268 8.44 -28.88 -3.15
CA LYS A 268 8.51 -29.68 -1.92
C LYS A 268 7.11 -30.06 -1.41
N TYR A 269 6.18 -29.11 -1.41
CA TYR A 269 4.80 -29.31 -0.93
C TYR A 269 3.82 -29.75 -2.03
N LYS A 270 4.31 -30.02 -3.24
CA LYS A 270 3.51 -30.42 -4.42
C LYS A 270 2.35 -29.46 -4.72
N ILE A 271 2.55 -28.17 -4.47
CA ILE A 271 1.56 -27.11 -4.70
C ILE A 271 1.52 -26.81 -6.20
N ARG A 272 0.31 -26.83 -6.76
CA ARG A 272 0.05 -26.39 -8.14
C ARG A 272 -0.88 -25.19 -8.12
N VAL A 273 -0.60 -24.26 -9.01
CA VAL A 273 -1.35 -23.01 -9.17
C VAL A 273 -1.65 -22.78 -10.65
N PRO A 274 -2.76 -22.09 -10.98
CA PRO A 274 -3.16 -21.88 -12.37
C PRO A 274 -2.23 -20.96 -13.17
N ASP A 275 -1.40 -20.18 -12.48
CA ASP A 275 -0.39 -19.29 -13.06
C ASP A 275 0.87 -19.33 -12.19
N ARG A 276 2.06 -19.46 -12.81
CA ARG A 276 3.34 -19.51 -12.11
C ARG A 276 3.59 -18.28 -11.23
N GLU A 277 3.15 -17.10 -11.67
CA GLU A 277 3.33 -15.86 -10.93
C GLU A 277 2.50 -15.82 -9.63
N LEU A 278 1.54 -16.75 -9.47
CA LEU A 278 0.74 -16.94 -8.25
C LEU A 278 1.47 -17.82 -7.22
N ALA A 279 2.81 -17.75 -7.16
CA ALA A 279 3.61 -18.54 -6.24
C ALA A 279 3.14 -18.34 -4.78
N CYS A 280 2.88 -19.44 -4.07
CA CYS A 280 2.30 -19.42 -2.73
C CYS A 280 2.63 -20.68 -1.91
N VAL A 281 2.55 -20.56 -0.59
CA VAL A 281 2.71 -21.66 0.39
C VAL A 281 1.70 -21.50 1.54
N PRO A 282 1.30 -22.58 2.23
CA PRO A 282 0.46 -22.49 3.42
C PRO A 282 1.09 -21.63 4.52
N ALA A 283 0.27 -20.88 5.26
CA ALA A 283 0.74 -19.96 6.29
C ALA A 283 1.57 -20.63 7.39
N ASN A 284 1.30 -21.90 7.71
CA ASN A 284 2.03 -22.65 8.74
C ASN A 284 3.39 -23.22 8.29
N THR A 285 3.87 -22.97 7.06
CA THR A 285 5.20 -23.44 6.65
C THR A 285 6.33 -22.49 7.08
N PRO A 286 7.55 -22.98 7.29
CA PRO A 286 8.70 -22.13 7.60
C PRO A 286 8.97 -21.06 6.55
N GLU A 287 8.74 -21.36 5.26
CA GLU A 287 8.96 -20.43 4.16
C GLU A 287 7.95 -19.28 4.18
N ALA A 288 6.70 -19.55 4.57
CA ALA A 288 5.68 -18.52 4.79
C ALA A 288 6.03 -17.65 6.00
N GLN A 289 6.39 -18.26 7.13
CA GLN A 289 6.76 -17.53 8.35
C GLN A 289 7.99 -16.65 8.13
N ASN A 290 9.01 -17.14 7.42
CA ASN A 290 10.18 -16.35 7.06
C ASN A 290 9.80 -15.17 6.16
N TYR A 291 8.94 -15.39 5.16
CA TYR A 291 8.47 -14.30 4.31
C TYR A 291 7.70 -13.23 5.09
N LEU A 292 6.83 -13.62 6.03
CA LEU A 292 6.07 -12.66 6.84
C LEU A 292 6.99 -11.78 7.69
N GLN A 293 8.03 -12.34 8.30
CA GLN A 293 9.02 -11.59 9.08
C GLN A 293 9.87 -10.66 8.18
N GLN A 294 10.31 -11.15 7.02
CA GLN A 294 11.03 -10.32 6.03
C GLN A 294 10.15 -9.19 5.46
N MET A 295 8.87 -9.46 5.22
CA MET A 295 7.89 -8.47 4.78
C MET A 295 7.66 -7.42 5.87
N ALA A 296 7.59 -7.83 7.15
CA ALA A 296 7.52 -6.89 8.28
C ALA A 296 8.75 -5.96 8.31
N CYS A 297 9.96 -6.49 8.11
CA CYS A 297 11.16 -5.65 7.97
C CYS A 297 11.06 -4.65 6.81
N ALA A 298 10.62 -5.11 5.63
CA ALA A 298 10.44 -4.24 4.48
C ALA A 298 9.37 -3.17 4.73
N ALA A 299 8.28 -3.52 5.43
CA ALA A 299 7.26 -2.58 5.82
C ALA A 299 7.80 -1.54 6.80
N ASN A 300 8.54 -1.95 7.83
CA ASN A 300 9.16 -1.07 8.80
C ASN A 300 10.07 -0.05 8.11
N PHE A 301 10.93 -0.51 7.19
CA PHE A 301 11.71 0.39 6.34
C PHE A 301 10.84 1.39 5.56
N GLY A 302 9.74 0.94 4.95
CA GLY A 302 8.81 1.81 4.22
C GLY A 302 8.16 2.88 5.11
N PHE A 303 7.78 2.54 6.34
CA PHE A 303 7.23 3.50 7.29
C PHE A 303 8.29 4.52 7.73
N THR A 304 9.50 4.08 8.08
CA THR A 304 10.63 4.93 8.47
C THR A 304 11.07 5.82 7.31
N ASN A 305 11.12 5.30 6.08
CA ASN A 305 11.45 6.08 4.89
C ASN A 305 10.50 7.29 4.74
N ARG A 306 9.18 7.06 4.85
CA ARG A 306 8.20 8.15 4.81
C ARG A 306 8.30 9.09 6.01
N GLN A 307 8.75 8.61 7.17
CA GLN A 307 8.99 9.45 8.36
C GLN A 307 10.14 10.43 8.15
N LEU A 308 11.27 9.95 7.64
CA LEU A 308 12.41 10.80 7.34
C LEU A 308 12.07 11.87 6.29
N ILE A 309 11.33 11.48 5.25
CA ILE A 309 10.81 12.44 4.26
C ILE A 309 9.88 13.45 4.91
N THR A 310 9.03 13.02 5.86
CA THR A 310 8.16 13.92 6.61
C THR A 310 8.97 14.93 7.40
N HIS A 311 10.02 14.49 8.10
CA HIS A 311 10.91 15.38 8.86
C HIS A 311 11.64 16.38 7.95
N TRP A 312 12.26 15.94 6.85
CA TRP A 312 12.95 16.85 5.93
C TRP A 312 12.02 17.76 5.15
N LEU A 313 10.76 17.35 4.95
CA LEU A 313 9.73 18.22 4.41
C LEU A 313 9.45 19.37 5.38
N ARG A 314 9.35 19.10 6.69
CA ARG A 314 9.17 20.13 7.72
C ARG A 314 10.34 21.12 7.72
N GLU A 315 11.58 20.62 7.66
CA GLU A 315 12.77 21.46 7.50
C GLU A 315 12.71 22.30 6.22
N SER A 316 12.23 21.74 5.11
CA SER A 316 12.09 22.47 3.85
C SER A 316 11.12 23.63 3.94
N PHE A 317 9.99 23.46 4.66
CA PHE A 317 9.05 24.53 4.95
C PHE A 317 9.68 25.60 5.86
N GLN A 318 10.34 25.20 6.95
CA GLN A 318 11.04 26.13 7.84
C GLN A 318 12.05 27.00 7.08
N ASN A 319 12.87 26.39 6.23
CA ASN A 319 13.88 27.11 5.43
C ASN A 319 13.25 28.06 4.40
N ALA A 320 12.19 27.64 3.72
CA ALA A 320 11.57 28.43 2.65
C ALA A 320 10.77 29.64 3.18
N PHE A 321 10.17 29.50 4.36
CA PHE A 321 9.35 30.55 4.99
C PHE A 321 10.12 31.38 6.02
N ASN A 322 11.32 30.94 6.43
CA ASN A 322 12.11 31.54 7.51
C ASN A 322 11.29 31.70 8.81
N ARG A 323 10.53 30.66 9.17
CA ARG A 323 9.74 30.58 10.41
C ARG A 323 9.89 29.21 11.02
N ASP A 324 9.66 29.14 12.32
CA ASP A 324 9.71 27.88 13.05
C ASP A 324 8.63 26.89 12.57
N PHE A 325 8.95 25.60 12.62
CA PHE A 325 8.09 24.52 12.16
C PHE A 325 6.71 24.54 12.85
N ASP A 326 6.70 24.78 14.17
CA ASP A 326 5.48 24.81 14.97
C ASP A 326 4.49 25.89 14.51
N SER A 327 4.95 26.91 13.78
CA SER A 327 4.10 27.97 13.25
C SER A 327 3.21 27.53 12.08
N PHE A 328 3.52 26.42 11.40
CA PHE A 328 2.76 25.93 10.24
C PHE A 328 1.64 24.95 10.59
N ASP A 329 1.56 24.51 11.85
CA ASP A 329 0.59 23.53 12.31
C ASP A 329 0.59 22.31 11.36
N MET A 330 1.81 21.85 11.03
CA MET A 330 2.08 20.87 9.98
C MET A 330 2.13 19.44 10.53
N HIS A 331 0.94 18.91 10.81
CA HIS A 331 0.73 17.61 11.43
C HIS A 331 0.31 16.54 10.42
N LEU A 332 0.70 15.30 10.71
CA LEU A 332 0.28 14.13 9.96
C LEU A 332 -1.20 13.86 10.22
N ILE A 333 -2.04 13.92 9.19
CA ILE A 333 -3.41 13.40 9.27
C ILE A 333 -3.33 11.88 9.40
N TYR A 334 -2.74 11.22 8.41
CA TYR A 334 -2.57 9.77 8.48
C TYR A 334 -1.48 9.27 7.56
N GLY A 335 -0.92 8.10 7.86
CA GLY A 335 -0.11 7.33 6.92
C GLY A 335 -0.63 5.90 6.78
N VAL A 336 -0.82 5.45 5.54
CA VAL A 336 -1.44 4.17 5.21
C VAL A 336 -0.62 3.44 4.13
N CYS A 337 -0.63 2.12 4.17
CA CYS A 337 -0.02 1.28 3.15
C CYS A 337 -1.04 0.75 2.14
N HIS A 338 -0.60 0.41 0.94
CA HIS A 338 -1.46 -0.23 -0.07
C HIS A 338 -0.87 -1.49 -0.72
N ASN A 339 0.33 -1.90 -0.31
CA ASN A 339 0.95 -3.19 -0.68
C ASN A 339 1.37 -3.90 0.61
N ILE A 340 0.51 -4.75 1.16
CA ILE A 340 0.78 -5.42 2.44
C ILE A 340 -0.03 -6.70 2.59
N LEU A 341 0.42 -7.57 3.49
CA LEU A 341 -0.40 -8.62 4.07
C LEU A 341 -0.53 -8.38 5.57
N LYS A 342 -1.76 -8.47 6.10
CA LYS A 342 -2.00 -8.37 7.54
C LYS A 342 -2.94 -9.45 8.04
N ILE A 343 -2.66 -9.94 9.25
CA ILE A 343 -3.55 -10.86 9.95
C ILE A 343 -4.64 -10.01 10.63
N GLU A 344 -5.88 -10.20 10.21
CA GLU A 344 -7.02 -9.38 10.66
C GLU A 344 -8.21 -10.27 10.99
N GLU A 345 -9.00 -9.90 12.00
CA GLU A 345 -10.28 -10.57 12.32
C GLU A 345 -11.39 -10.03 11.43
N HIS A 346 -12.11 -10.92 10.75
CA HIS A 346 -13.23 -10.59 9.87
C HIS A 346 -14.39 -11.56 10.08
N GLU A 347 -15.60 -11.13 9.70
CA GLU A 347 -16.76 -12.01 9.66
C GLU A 347 -16.93 -12.67 8.29
N VAL A 348 -16.92 -13.99 8.29
CA VAL A 348 -17.08 -14.86 7.13
C VAL A 348 -18.26 -15.79 7.39
N ASN A 349 -19.32 -15.63 6.60
CA ASN A 349 -20.56 -16.43 6.73
C ASN A 349 -21.11 -16.46 8.17
N GLY A 350 -21.14 -15.30 8.84
CA GLY A 350 -21.62 -15.18 10.23
C GLY A 350 -20.65 -15.65 11.31
N LYS A 351 -19.44 -16.10 10.95
CA LYS A 351 -18.41 -16.54 11.91
C LYS A 351 -17.22 -15.59 11.91
N LYS A 352 -16.74 -15.24 13.09
CA LYS A 352 -15.47 -14.52 13.26
C LYS A 352 -14.30 -15.44 12.91
N MET A 353 -13.41 -14.97 12.06
CA MET A 353 -12.24 -15.69 11.57
C MET A 353 -11.04 -14.76 11.48
N LYS A 354 -9.85 -15.26 11.81
CA LYS A 354 -8.60 -14.56 11.49
C LYS A 354 -8.19 -14.89 10.06
N LEU A 355 -7.87 -13.87 9.28
CA LEU A 355 -7.48 -14.00 7.88
C LEU A 355 -6.13 -13.33 7.61
N ASN A 356 -5.32 -13.95 6.76
CA ASN A 356 -4.22 -13.32 6.05
C ASN A 356 -4.78 -12.48 4.90
N VAL A 357 -5.02 -11.19 5.16
CA VAL A 357 -5.58 -10.26 4.18
C VAL A 357 -4.45 -9.69 3.32
N HIS A 358 -4.37 -10.18 2.09
CA HIS A 358 -3.47 -9.68 1.05
C HIS A 358 -4.09 -8.45 0.40
N ARG A 359 -3.33 -7.36 0.33
CA ARG A 359 -3.70 -6.12 -0.35
C ARG A 359 -2.56 -5.71 -1.28
N LYS A 360 -2.84 -5.64 -2.58
CA LYS A 360 -1.88 -5.17 -3.60
C LYS A 360 -2.50 -4.06 -4.41
N GLY A 361 -2.03 -2.83 -4.22
CA GLY A 361 -2.73 -1.63 -4.65
C GLY A 361 -4.12 -1.54 -4.02
N ALA A 362 -4.24 -1.82 -2.73
CA ALA A 362 -5.51 -1.72 -2.01
C ALA A 362 -5.27 -1.23 -0.58
N THR A 363 -6.12 -0.34 -0.09
CA THR A 363 -5.93 0.36 1.18
C THR A 363 -6.86 -0.21 2.25
N ARG A 364 -6.40 -0.33 3.49
CA ARG A 364 -7.30 -0.63 4.62
C ARG A 364 -8.25 0.56 4.88
N ALA A 365 -9.52 0.26 5.16
CA ALA A 365 -10.61 1.22 5.28
C ALA A 365 -11.54 0.85 6.45
N PHE A 366 -10.98 0.69 7.65
CA PHE A 366 -11.75 0.28 8.83
C PHE A 366 -12.77 1.33 9.28
N PRO A 367 -13.95 0.89 9.76
CA PRO A 367 -15.06 1.78 10.09
C PRO A 367 -14.90 2.48 11.45
N PRO A 368 -15.74 3.49 11.75
CA PRO A 368 -15.88 4.00 13.11
C PRO A 368 -16.12 2.86 14.11
N GLY A 369 -15.57 2.99 15.31
CA GLY A 369 -15.67 2.04 16.41
C GLY A 369 -14.69 0.88 16.36
N HIS A 370 -13.96 0.68 15.25
CA HIS A 370 -13.02 -0.43 15.11
C HIS A 370 -11.85 -0.31 16.12
N SER A 371 -11.50 -1.41 16.79
CA SER A 371 -10.61 -1.43 17.96
C SER A 371 -9.19 -0.96 17.68
N VAL A 372 -8.66 -1.21 16.48
CA VAL A 372 -7.30 -0.80 16.10
C VAL A 372 -7.16 0.66 15.69
N LEU A 373 -8.26 1.42 15.63
CA LEU A 373 -8.17 2.83 15.23
C LEU A 373 -7.61 3.69 16.36
N PRO A 374 -6.73 4.65 16.04
CA PRO A 374 -6.33 5.69 17.00
C PRO A 374 -7.55 6.42 17.55
N GLN A 375 -7.44 6.92 18.79
CA GLN A 375 -8.55 7.56 19.51
C GLN A 375 -9.19 8.71 18.70
N ASN A 376 -8.36 9.49 18.00
CA ASN A 376 -8.80 10.61 17.16
C ASN A 376 -9.72 10.18 15.99
N TYR A 377 -9.59 8.94 15.53
CA TYR A 377 -10.31 8.41 14.37
C TYR A 377 -11.41 7.42 14.71
N LYS A 378 -11.50 6.99 15.98
CA LYS A 378 -12.47 6.01 16.45
C LYS A 378 -13.92 6.40 16.12
N ASN A 379 -14.26 7.69 16.13
CA ASN A 379 -15.63 8.16 15.86
C ASN A 379 -15.91 8.51 14.39
N ILE A 380 -14.91 8.51 13.52
CA ILE A 380 -15.08 8.89 12.10
C ILE A 380 -14.68 7.80 11.11
N GLY A 381 -13.96 6.77 11.57
CA GLY A 381 -13.39 5.73 10.74
C GLY A 381 -11.95 6.05 10.33
N GLN A 382 -11.24 5.04 9.81
CA GLN A 382 -9.85 5.18 9.41
C GLN A 382 -9.73 6.20 8.27
N PRO A 383 -8.82 7.18 8.34
CA PRO A 383 -8.47 7.96 7.17
C PRO A 383 -7.95 7.06 6.04
N VAL A 384 -8.44 7.28 4.83
CA VAL A 384 -8.07 6.58 3.60
C VAL A 384 -7.53 7.61 2.63
N LEU A 385 -6.32 7.42 2.15
CA LEU A 385 -5.64 8.33 1.24
C LEU A 385 -5.64 7.73 -0.16
N ILE A 386 -6.29 8.40 -1.11
CA ILE A 386 -6.39 7.98 -2.52
C ILE A 386 -5.59 8.97 -3.36
N PRO A 387 -4.28 8.76 -3.57
CA PRO A 387 -3.49 9.51 -4.54
C PRO A 387 -4.06 9.33 -5.95
N GLY A 388 -4.11 10.42 -6.70
CA GLY A 388 -4.28 10.36 -8.16
C GLY A 388 -2.98 9.94 -8.86
N THR A 389 -2.80 10.45 -10.07
CA THR A 389 -1.48 10.58 -10.71
C THR A 389 -0.85 11.93 -10.35
N MET A 390 0.46 12.07 -10.59
CA MET A 390 1.16 13.36 -10.49
C MET A 390 0.38 14.47 -11.24
N GLY A 391 -0.01 15.53 -10.54
CA GLY A 391 -0.74 16.66 -11.11
C GLY A 391 -2.26 16.47 -11.28
N SER A 392 -2.83 15.37 -10.77
CA SER A 392 -4.29 15.15 -10.77
C SER A 392 -4.87 15.18 -9.34
N ALA A 393 -6.19 15.19 -9.23
CA ALA A 393 -6.85 15.22 -7.93
C ALA A 393 -6.50 13.99 -7.06
N SER A 394 -6.31 14.23 -5.77
CA SER A 394 -6.21 13.21 -4.74
C SER A 394 -7.36 13.36 -3.74
N TYR A 395 -7.75 12.28 -3.05
CA TYR A 395 -8.88 12.29 -2.12
C TYR A 395 -8.47 11.82 -0.72
N LEU A 396 -8.97 12.55 0.29
CA LEU A 396 -8.98 12.14 1.69
C LEU A 396 -10.37 11.62 2.03
N CYS A 397 -10.46 10.31 2.25
CA CYS A 397 -11.69 9.59 2.57
C CYS A 397 -11.62 9.02 4.00
N VAL A 398 -12.72 8.41 4.47
CA VAL A 398 -12.73 7.64 5.71
C VAL A 398 -13.43 6.29 5.53
N GLY A 399 -12.95 5.27 6.25
CA GLY A 399 -13.51 3.92 6.23
C GLY A 399 -14.95 3.87 6.75
N ARG A 400 -15.76 2.95 6.20
CA ARG A 400 -17.20 2.82 6.51
C ARG A 400 -17.61 1.37 6.77
N PRO A 401 -18.67 1.12 7.58
CA PRO A 401 -19.05 -0.23 7.99
C PRO A 401 -19.21 -1.22 6.84
N LYS A 402 -19.79 -0.76 5.72
CA LYS A 402 -20.03 -1.60 4.54
C LYS A 402 -18.75 -2.19 3.93
N ALA A 403 -17.58 -1.54 4.11
CA ALA A 403 -16.30 -2.08 3.65
C ALA A 403 -15.92 -3.39 4.37
N MET A 404 -16.30 -3.57 5.64
CA MET A 404 -16.03 -4.83 6.37
C MET A 404 -16.75 -6.02 5.73
N GLU A 405 -17.99 -5.80 5.30
CA GLU A 405 -18.81 -6.83 4.65
C GLU A 405 -18.32 -7.13 3.23
N LEU A 406 -18.07 -6.07 2.44
CA LEU A 406 -17.84 -6.11 1.00
C LEU A 406 -16.41 -6.51 0.61
N SER A 407 -15.42 -6.09 1.39
CA SER A 407 -14.03 -6.06 0.91
C SER A 407 -12.99 -6.31 2.02
N PHE A 408 -13.38 -6.97 3.10
CA PHE A 408 -12.50 -7.18 4.27
C PHE A 408 -11.93 -5.85 4.80
N GLY A 409 -12.79 -4.84 4.89
CA GLY A 409 -12.40 -3.51 5.34
C GLY A 409 -11.36 -2.87 4.42
N SER A 410 -11.51 -3.02 3.10
CA SER A 410 -10.55 -2.51 2.11
C SER A 410 -11.20 -1.61 1.06
N THR A 411 -10.42 -0.74 0.44
CA THR A 411 -10.85 0.11 -0.67
C THR A 411 -9.71 0.35 -1.65
N ALA A 412 -9.99 1.04 -2.75
CA ALA A 412 -9.00 1.42 -3.77
C ALA A 412 -7.79 2.14 -3.15
N HIS A 413 -6.69 2.20 -3.89
CA HIS A 413 -5.48 2.94 -3.48
C HIS A 413 -5.17 4.14 -4.36
N GLY A 414 -5.77 4.25 -5.54
CA GLY A 414 -5.51 5.38 -6.44
C GLY A 414 -6.28 5.29 -7.74
N SER A 415 -5.70 5.84 -8.81
CA SER A 415 -6.32 5.91 -10.14
C SER A 415 -6.12 4.66 -11.00
N GLY A 416 -5.23 3.73 -10.60
CA GLY A 416 -4.78 2.63 -11.45
C GLY A 416 -3.99 3.11 -12.68
N ARG A 417 -3.53 2.17 -13.52
CA ARG A 417 -2.82 2.48 -14.77
C ARG A 417 -3.55 1.88 -15.96
N ILE A 418 -3.77 2.70 -16.98
CA ILE A 418 -4.35 2.27 -18.27
C ILE A 418 -3.30 1.95 -19.34
N MET A 419 -2.03 2.29 -19.09
CA MET A 419 -0.92 2.08 -20.03
C MET A 419 0.33 1.62 -19.27
N SER A 420 1.13 0.77 -19.91
CA SER A 420 2.47 0.44 -19.41
C SER A 420 3.39 1.67 -19.49
N ARG A 421 4.42 1.69 -18.63
CA ARG A 421 5.42 2.78 -18.66
C ARG A 421 6.12 2.87 -20.02
N SER A 422 6.50 1.74 -20.63
CA SER A 422 7.12 1.76 -21.96
C SER A 422 6.20 2.31 -23.05
N LYS A 423 4.90 1.99 -22.98
CA LYS A 423 3.91 2.53 -23.93
C LYS A 423 3.69 4.03 -23.70
N ALA A 424 3.72 4.50 -22.46
CA ALA A 424 3.63 5.92 -22.12
C ALA A 424 4.86 6.69 -22.64
N THR A 425 6.08 6.21 -22.40
CA THR A 425 7.33 6.83 -22.90
C THR A 425 7.38 6.92 -24.42
N LYS A 426 6.78 5.96 -25.14
CA LYS A 426 6.67 6.03 -26.61
C LYS A 426 5.64 7.05 -27.10
N ARG A 427 4.65 7.40 -26.27
CA ARG A 427 3.51 8.25 -26.66
C ARG A 427 3.66 9.70 -26.21
N TYR A 428 4.31 9.93 -25.08
CA TYR A 428 4.44 11.24 -24.45
C TYR A 428 5.91 11.58 -24.27
N TRP A 429 6.26 12.83 -24.53
CA TRP A 429 7.58 13.40 -24.27
C TRP A 429 7.50 14.26 -23.00
N GLY A 430 8.44 14.07 -22.07
CA GLY A 430 8.47 14.77 -20.80
C GLY A 430 9.60 14.31 -19.89
#